data_AF-A0A7W3SUQ1-F1
#
_entry.id   AF-A0A7W3SUQ1-F1
#
_cell.length_a   1.000
_cell.length_b   1.000
_cell.length_c   1.000
_cell.angle_alpha   90.00
_cell.angle_beta   90.00
_cell.angle_gamma   90.00
#
_symmetry.space_group_name_H-M   'P 1'
#
loop_
_entity.id
_entity.type
_entity.pdbx_description
1 polymer ?
#
loop_
_entity_poly.entity_id
_entity_poly.type
_entity_poly.pdbx_seq_one_letter_code
_entity_poly.pdbx_strand_id
1 'polypeptide(L)' 'MEEELKDLRKVVIDEGNYPTVEQIYERIGEFRVLWGAAVTSEEKNRALKKLVERIVFNREGNRVELTVCYK' A
#
# COMPACT_ATOMS: atom_id res chain seq x y z
N MET A 1 34.59 0.96 -2.30
CA MET A 1 34.45 0.96 -0.84
C MET A 1 33.37 1.92 -0.32
N GLU A 2 33.44 3.24 -0.50
CA GLU A 2 32.37 4.14 0.00
C GLU A 2 31.04 4.03 -0.76
N GLU A 3 31.07 3.77 -2.06
CA GLU A 3 29.87 3.56 -2.88
C GLU A 3 29.12 2.27 -2.50
N GLU A 4 29.85 1.17 -2.28
CA GLU A 4 29.27 -0.12 -1.90
C GLU A 4 28.59 -0.04 -0.51
N LEU A 5 29.13 0.75 0.41
CA LEU A 5 28.52 1.01 1.72
C LEU A 5 27.23 1.85 1.61
N LYS A 6 27.13 2.75 0.64
CA LYS A 6 25.89 3.50 0.37
C LYS A 6 24.80 2.60 -0.21
N ASP A 7 25.16 1.70 -1.11
CA ASP A 7 24.20 0.74 -1.69
C ASP A 7 23.71 -0.26 -0.65
N LEU A 8 24.61 -0.81 0.19
CA LEU A 8 24.24 -1.66 1.32
C LEU A 8 23.32 -0.93 2.31
N ARG A 9 23.61 0.33 2.62
CA ARG A 9 22.76 1.15 3.50
C ARG A 9 21.37 1.39 2.91
N LYS A 10 21.26 1.55 1.58
CA LYS A 10 19.99 1.68 0.88
C LYS A 10 19.17 0.39 0.95
N VAL A 11 19.80 -0.76 0.72
CA VAL A 11 19.16 -2.08 0.82
C VAL A 11 18.63 -2.33 2.23
N VAL A 12 19.41 -2.01 3.26
CA VAL A 12 18.99 -2.18 4.68
C VAL A 12 17.84 -1.23 5.06
N ILE A 13 17.83 0.00 4.53
CA ILE A 13 16.72 0.95 4.73
C ILE A 13 15.46 0.48 4.01
N ASP A 14 15.61 -0.08 2.80
CA ASP A 14 14.49 -0.64 2.04
C ASP A 14 13.90 -1.88 2.75
N GLU A 15 14.75 -2.81 3.24
CA GLU A 15 14.30 -3.97 4.03
C GLU A 15 13.61 -3.58 5.34
N GLY A 16 14.08 -2.53 6.02
CA GLY A 16 13.45 -2.01 7.24
C GLY A 16 12.11 -1.29 7.01
N ASN A 17 11.80 -0.91 5.77
CA ASN A 17 10.55 -0.25 5.38
C ASN A 17 9.49 -1.20 4.85
N TYR A 18 9.79 -2.49 4.65
CA TYR A 18 8.79 -3.46 4.24
C TYR A 18 7.95 -3.89 5.45
N PRO A 19 6.61 -3.92 5.32
CA PRO A 19 5.76 -4.45 6.37
C PRO A 19 6.09 -5.93 6.60
N THR A 20 6.21 -6.29 7.87
CA THR A 20 6.35 -7.70 8.26
C THR A 20 5.12 -8.50 7.83
N VAL A 21 5.29 -9.81 7.66
CA VAL A 21 4.19 -10.72 7.32
C VAL A 21 3.03 -10.60 8.31
N GLU A 22 3.32 -10.43 9.60
CA GLU A 22 2.33 -10.24 10.66
C GLU A 22 1.52 -8.95 10.48
N GLN A 23 2.18 -7.83 10.17
CA GLN A 23 1.52 -6.56 9.89
C GLN A 23 0.63 -6.62 8.63
N ILE A 24 1.04 -7.39 7.62
CA ILE A 24 0.24 -7.65 6.43
C ILE A 24 -1.02 -8.45 6.80
N TYR A 25 -0.86 -9.53 7.58
CA TYR A 25 -2.00 -10.35 8.02
C TYR A 25 -2.98 -9.57 8.87
N GLU A 26 -2.51 -8.73 9.79
CA GLU A 26 -3.34 -7.87 10.62
C GLU A 26 -4.16 -6.90 9.75
N ARG A 27 -3.51 -6.19 8.81
CA ARG A 27 -4.20 -5.27 7.89
C ARG A 27 -5.23 -5.97 7.01
N ILE A 28 -4.90 -7.15 6.49
CA ILE A 28 -5.84 -7.96 5.70
C ILE A 28 -7.01 -8.42 6.59
N GLY A 29 -6.76 -8.78 7.84
CA GLY A 29 -7.77 -9.14 8.83
C GLY A 29 -8.75 -7.99 9.07
N GLU A 30 -8.24 -6.80 9.39
CA GLU A 30 -9.07 -5.59 9.58
C GLU A 30 -9.89 -5.28 8.32
N PHE A 31 -9.27 -5.36 7.15
CA PHE A 31 -9.95 -5.15 5.88
C PHE A 31 -11.11 -6.14 5.69
N ARG A 32 -10.89 -7.44 5.92
CA ARG A 32 -11.91 -8.47 5.73
C ARG A 32 -13.12 -8.27 6.63
N VAL A 33 -12.89 -7.88 7.89
CA VAL A 33 -13.97 -7.58 8.84
C VAL A 33 -14.80 -6.39 8.36
N LEU A 34 -14.14 -5.29 8.00
CA LEU A 34 -14.82 -4.07 7.54
C LEU A 34 -15.53 -4.30 6.19
N TRP A 35 -14.91 -5.02 5.27
CA TRP A 35 -15.48 -5.31 3.95
C TRP A 35 -16.68 -6.24 4.05
N GLY A 36 -16.61 -7.29 4.87
CA GLY A 36 -17.73 -8.22 5.07
C GLY A 36 -18.96 -7.58 5.70
N ALA A 37 -18.78 -6.55 6.53
CA ALA A 37 -19.86 -5.79 7.14
C ALA A 37 -20.36 -4.61 6.28
N ALA A 38 -19.63 -4.23 5.23
CA ALA A 38 -19.94 -3.03 4.44
C ALA A 38 -21.12 -3.26 3.48
N VAL A 39 -22.17 -2.45 3.63
CA VAL A 39 -23.35 -2.47 2.75
C VAL A 39 -23.28 -1.35 1.72
N THR A 40 -22.78 -0.18 2.13
CA THR A 40 -22.71 1.03 1.31
C THR A 40 -21.36 1.19 0.61
N SER A 41 -21.34 2.01 -0.44
CA SER A 41 -20.11 2.35 -1.17
C SER A 41 -19.10 3.10 -0.29
N GLU A 42 -19.59 3.91 0.64
CA GLU A 42 -18.81 4.65 1.62
C GLU A 42 -18.10 3.71 2.59
N GLU A 43 -18.80 2.68 3.09
CA GLU A 43 -18.22 1.67 3.98
C GLU A 43 -17.19 0.81 3.25
N LYS A 44 -17.47 0.43 1.99
CA LYS A 44 -16.51 -0.28 1.13
C LYS A 44 -15.26 0.55 0.87
N ASN A 45 -15.40 1.85 0.62
CA ASN A 45 -14.28 2.77 0.47
C ASN A 45 -13.47 2.94 1.76
N ARG A 46 -14.14 2.94 2.92
CA ARG A 46 -13.48 2.98 4.23
C ARG A 46 -12.65 1.72 4.47
N ALA A 47 -13.19 0.55 4.13
CA ALA A 47 -12.46 -0.71 4.18
C ALA A 47 -11.24 -0.68 3.25
N LEU A 48 -11.41 -0.30 1.97
CA LEU A 48 -10.31 -0.22 0.99
C LEU A 48 -9.15 0.68 1.44
N LYS A 49 -9.43 1.80 2.11
CA LYS A 49 -8.40 2.71 2.66
C LYS A 49 -7.48 2.06 3.72
N LYS A 50 -7.84 0.91 4.28
CA LYS A 50 -6.95 0.14 5.16
C LYS A 50 -5.80 -0.50 4.42
N LEU A 51 -6.03 -0.92 3.17
CA LEU A 51 -5.02 -1.55 2.32
C LEU A 51 -4.27 -0.53 1.44
N VAL A 52 -4.96 0.53 1.01
CA VAL A 52 -4.40 1.50 0.08
C VAL A 52 -3.57 2.55 0.82
N GLU A 53 -2.32 2.74 0.39
CA GLU A 53 -1.44 3.79 0.86
C GLU A 53 -1.75 5.11 0.13
N ARG A 54 -1.74 5.06 -1.19
CA ARG A 54 -2.04 6.19 -2.06
C ARG A 54 -2.58 5.71 -3.40
N ILE A 55 -3.35 6.57 -4.05
CA ILE A 55 -3.80 6.38 -5.43
C ILE A 55 -3.17 7.48 -6.27
N VAL A 56 -2.36 7.10 -7.25
CA VAL A 56 -1.72 8.02 -8.19
C VAL A 56 -2.58 8.09 -9.44
N PHE A 57 -3.06 9.29 -9.73
CA PHE A 57 -3.79 9.58 -10.96
C PHE A 57 -2.83 10.23 -11.95
N ASN A 58 -2.72 9.64 -13.15
CA ASN A 58 -1.99 10.23 -14.27
C ASN A 58 -2.93 10.36 -15.47
N ARG A 59 -2.88 11.52 -16.14
CA ARG A 59 -3.65 11.77 -17.35
C ARG A 59 -2.74 12.34 -18.43
N GLU A 60 -2.57 11.58 -19.50
CA GLU A 60 -1.83 11.99 -20.70
C GLU A 60 -2.77 12.00 -21.90
N GLY A 61 -3.21 13.20 -22.30
CA GLY A 61 -4.18 13.39 -23.38
C GLY A 61 -5.51 12.68 -23.10
N ASN A 62 -5.81 11.66 -23.90
CA ASN A 62 -7.00 10.80 -23.76
C ASN A 62 -6.76 9.55 -22.91
N ARG A 63 -5.51 9.27 -22.48
CA ARG A 63 -5.21 8.17 -21.58
C ARG A 63 -5.34 8.63 -20.13
N VAL A 64 -6.07 7.85 -19.34
CA VAL A 64 -6.20 8.02 -17.89
C VAL A 64 -5.69 6.75 -17.24
N GLU A 65 -4.79 6.90 -16.28
CA GLU A 65 -4.20 5.81 -15.51
C GLU A 65 -4.39 6.07 -14.01
N LEU A 66 -4.86 5.04 -13.31
CA LEU A 66 -5.02 5.02 -11.87
C LEU A 66 -4.12 3.91 -11.32
N THR A 67 -3.04 4.29 -10.65
CA THR A 67 -2.15 3.35 -9.96
C THR A 67 -2.50 3.33 -8.48
N VAL A 68 -2.83 2.16 -7.95
CA VAL A 68 -3.09 1.98 -6.52
C VAL A 68 -1.82 1.44 -5.87
N CYS A 69 -1.25 2.19 -4.93
CA CYS A 69 -0.13 1.75 -4.09
C CYS A 69 -0.71 1.17 -2.79
N TYR A 70 -0.33 -0.05 -2.45
CA TYR A 70 -0.75 -0.72 -1.21
C TYR A 70 0.30 -0.51 -0.10
N LYS A 71 -0.17 -0.48 1.15
CA LYS A 71 0.66 -0.29 2.35
C LYS A 71 1.38 -1.56 2.78
#